data_AF-A0A1F9SII3-F1
#
_entry.id   AF-A0A1F9SII3-F1
#
_cell.length_a   1.000
_cell.length_b   1.000
_cell.length_c   1.000
_cell.angle_alpha   90.00
_cell.angle_beta   90.00
_cell.angle_gamma   90.00
#
_symmetry.space_group_name_H-M   'P 1'
#
loop_
_entity.id
_entity.type
_entity.pdbx_description
1 polymer ?
#
loop_
_entity_poly.entity_id
_entity_poly.type
_entity_poly.pdbx_seq_one_letter_code
_entity_poly.pdbx_strand_id
1 'polypeptide(L)'
;MKKSYAIETAAAAVFILASLAAAGYAADFDGRGGAQLTVKEAVEKYVQVSVPEASKAYINQQPKFYPERQCYDIRQIDKDGPERFLWANFSSSYSQEICAPNNYGVEQCHWQTLSYHNARAEVTLHFRELKDGEAEVFTLCYDFVKKKGAYSINSPFVYDEKVRFLSDNRDGFALELTPLRRKPVAPDAAFLELQSFSYDQLSGEFTLKLGEKSDIAYWGTKVQVGVELVEDRMFDSSKGVKFFEFPINWNKPAPVITFKAADFGGDKDAGEDRAKTRKYFAKWGFKVISDVHTGDYLEKGRTETISVLQ
;
A
#
# COMPACT_ATOMS: atom_id res chain seq x y z
N MET A 1 -31.19 -26.64 -26.51
CA MET A 1 -31.86 -27.60 -25.62
C MET A 1 -32.85 -26.83 -24.75
N LYS A 2 -34.16 -26.96 -24.99
CA LYS A 2 -35.25 -26.30 -24.25
C LYS A 2 -36.35 -27.35 -24.01
N LYS A 3 -36.33 -28.03 -22.87
CA LYS A 3 -37.43 -28.87 -22.34
C LYS A 3 -37.23 -29.08 -20.84
N SER A 4 -37.90 -28.30 -19.98
CA SER A 4 -38.25 -28.71 -18.60
C SER A 4 -39.14 -27.67 -17.86
N TYR A 5 -40.30 -27.30 -18.41
CA TYR A 5 -41.26 -26.43 -17.68
C TYR A 5 -42.71 -26.92 -17.71
N ALA A 6 -42.97 -28.13 -18.24
CA ALA A 6 -44.34 -28.66 -18.38
C ALA A 6 -44.78 -29.59 -17.23
N ILE A 7 -43.88 -29.98 -16.32
CA ILE A 7 -44.18 -31.00 -15.30
C ILE A 7 -44.62 -30.36 -13.97
N GLU A 8 -44.14 -29.16 -13.64
CA GLU A 8 -44.48 -28.51 -12.36
C GLU A 8 -45.90 -27.90 -12.33
N THR A 9 -46.44 -27.52 -13.48
CA THR A 9 -47.81 -26.97 -13.59
C THR A 9 -48.90 -28.05 -13.47
N ALA A 10 -48.60 -29.32 -13.78
CA ALA A 10 -49.55 -30.41 -13.62
C ALA A 10 -49.71 -30.86 -12.16
N ALA A 11 -48.64 -30.80 -11.36
CA ALA A 11 -48.65 -31.22 -9.96
C ALA A 11 -49.46 -30.27 -9.05
N ALA A 12 -49.40 -28.95 -9.34
CA ALA A 12 -50.18 -27.96 -8.59
C ALA A 12 -51.70 -28.08 -8.82
N ALA A 13 -52.13 -28.48 -10.03
CA ALA A 13 -53.55 -28.65 -10.34
C ALA A 13 -54.19 -29.86 -9.65
N VAL A 14 -53.43 -30.94 -9.43
CA VAL A 14 -53.93 -32.15 -8.75
C VAL A 14 -54.15 -31.91 -7.25
N PHE A 15 -53.31 -31.09 -6.61
CA PHE A 15 -53.47 -30.76 -5.19
C PHE A 15 -54.68 -29.85 -4.90
N ILE A 16 -55.07 -28.98 -5.84
CA ILE A 16 -56.26 -28.11 -5.70
C ILE A 16 -57.55 -28.91 -5.87
N LEU A 17 -57.55 -29.95 -6.71
CA LEU A 17 -58.72 -30.82 -6.90
C LEU A 17 -58.96 -31.75 -5.70
N ALA A 18 -57.88 -32.18 -5.02
CA ALA A 18 -58.00 -33.03 -3.83
C ALA A 18 -58.59 -32.31 -2.61
N SER A 19 -58.39 -30.99 -2.47
CA SER A 19 -58.95 -30.21 -1.36
C SER A 19 -60.42 -29.82 -1.56
N LEU A 20 -60.91 -29.76 -2.81
CA LEU A 20 -62.32 -29.49 -3.12
C LEU A 20 -63.23 -30.70 -2.88
N ALA A 21 -62.71 -31.93 -2.98
CA ALA A 21 -63.47 -33.15 -2.69
C ALA A 21 -63.84 -33.27 -1.20
N ALA A 22 -63.06 -32.66 -0.30
CA ALA A 22 -63.34 -32.65 1.14
C ALA A 22 -64.48 -31.70 1.55
N ALA A 23 -64.93 -30.81 0.66
CA ALA A 23 -66.01 -29.85 0.91
C ALA A 23 -67.41 -30.35 0.51
N GLY A 24 -67.58 -31.64 0.18
CA GLY A 24 -68.89 -32.27 -0.01
C GLY A 24 -69.54 -32.06 -1.39
N TYR A 25 -68.81 -31.56 -2.38
CA TYR A 25 -69.33 -31.42 -3.75
C TYR A 25 -68.97 -32.65 -4.58
N ALA A 26 -69.94 -33.55 -4.77
CA ALA A 26 -69.85 -34.62 -5.76
C ALA A 26 -69.94 -34.00 -7.16
N ALA A 27 -68.80 -33.90 -7.85
CA ALA A 27 -68.79 -33.70 -9.29
C ALA A 27 -69.21 -35.02 -9.94
N ASP A 28 -70.40 -35.05 -10.55
CA ASP A 28 -70.93 -36.19 -11.27
C ASP A 28 -70.16 -36.35 -12.59
N PHE A 29 -69.24 -37.32 -12.66
CA PHE A 29 -68.42 -37.58 -13.84
C PHE A 29 -69.12 -38.49 -14.86
N ASP A 30 -70.32 -38.99 -14.56
CA ASP A 30 -71.08 -39.90 -15.42
C ASP A 30 -71.97 -39.14 -16.43
N GLY A 31 -71.37 -38.18 -17.14
CA GLY A 31 -71.72 -37.82 -18.52
C GLY A 31 -73.21 -37.62 -18.88
N ARG A 32 -74.09 -37.24 -17.94
CA ARG A 32 -75.52 -37.05 -18.22
C ARG A 32 -76.02 -35.71 -17.69
N GLY A 33 -75.92 -34.70 -18.56
CA GLY A 33 -76.92 -33.62 -18.62
C GLY A 33 -76.80 -32.44 -17.67
N GLY A 34 -75.62 -32.15 -17.11
CA GLY A 34 -75.36 -30.91 -16.34
C GLY A 34 -74.39 -29.98 -17.08
N ALA A 35 -74.62 -28.66 -17.01
CA ALA A 35 -73.80 -27.64 -17.69
C ALA A 35 -72.29 -27.83 -17.41
N GLN A 36 -71.49 -27.94 -18.48
CA GLN A 36 -70.04 -28.02 -18.41
C GLN A 36 -69.47 -26.67 -17.96
N LEU A 37 -69.25 -26.50 -16.66
CA LEU A 37 -68.34 -25.48 -16.14
C LEU A 37 -66.92 -25.89 -16.53
N THR A 38 -66.26 -25.07 -17.35
CA THR A 38 -64.87 -25.32 -17.69
C THR A 38 -64.00 -25.18 -16.43
N VAL A 39 -62.94 -25.98 -16.31
CA VAL A 39 -61.99 -25.92 -15.19
C VAL A 39 -61.49 -24.48 -14.95
N LYS A 40 -61.40 -23.69 -16.03
CA LYS A 40 -61.02 -22.28 -16.00
C LYS A 40 -62.03 -21.41 -15.24
N GLU A 41 -63.33 -21.62 -15.45
CA GLU A 41 -64.40 -20.89 -14.74
C GLU A 41 -64.52 -21.32 -13.28
N ALA A 42 -64.28 -22.60 -12.97
CA ALA A 42 -64.25 -23.09 -11.58
C ALA A 42 -63.05 -22.52 -10.80
N VAL A 43 -61.89 -22.38 -11.44
CA VAL A 43 -60.70 -21.77 -10.84
C VAL A 43 -60.89 -20.26 -10.66
N GLU A 44 -61.38 -19.55 -11.67
CA GLU A 44 -61.59 -18.09 -11.58
C GLU A 44 -62.68 -17.70 -10.55
N LYS A 45 -63.69 -18.55 -10.34
CA LYS A 45 -64.80 -18.24 -9.43
C LYS A 45 -64.51 -18.61 -7.96
N TYR A 46 -63.61 -19.56 -7.69
CA TYR A 46 -63.39 -20.09 -6.34
C TYR A 46 -61.94 -19.97 -5.82
N VAL A 47 -60.97 -19.61 -6.67
CA VAL A 47 -59.59 -19.31 -6.25
C VAL A 47 -59.45 -17.79 -6.03
N GLN A 48 -60.27 -17.23 -5.15
CA GLN A 48 -59.79 -16.11 -4.33
C GLN A 48 -59.00 -16.71 -3.18
N VAL A 49 -57.82 -17.25 -3.48
CA VAL A 49 -56.81 -17.44 -2.45
C VAL A 49 -56.35 -16.03 -2.11
N SER A 50 -57.04 -15.42 -1.15
CA SER A 50 -56.48 -14.30 -0.40
C SER A 50 -55.25 -14.87 0.30
N VAL A 51 -54.11 -14.81 -0.37
CA VAL A 51 -52.81 -14.96 0.28
C VAL A 51 -52.86 -13.94 1.42
N PRO A 52 -52.83 -14.35 2.70
CA PRO A 52 -52.94 -13.41 3.79
C PRO A 52 -51.87 -12.34 3.59
N GLU A 53 -52.28 -11.07 3.57
CA GLU A 53 -51.42 -9.90 3.37
C GLU A 53 -50.26 -9.81 4.38
N ALA A 54 -50.27 -10.67 5.41
CA ALA A 54 -49.31 -10.77 6.49
C ALA A 54 -47.96 -11.45 6.14
N SER A 55 -47.73 -11.92 4.91
CA SER A 55 -46.42 -12.50 4.52
C SER A 55 -45.55 -11.61 3.64
N LYS A 56 -45.93 -10.36 3.41
CA LYS A 56 -45.01 -9.35 2.89
C LYS A 56 -44.06 -8.97 4.03
N ALA A 57 -43.05 -9.81 4.28
CA ALA A 57 -41.89 -9.39 5.05
C ALA A 57 -41.41 -8.07 4.45
N TYR A 58 -41.42 -7.01 5.24
CA TYR A 58 -41.04 -5.69 4.79
C TYR A 58 -39.53 -5.75 4.49
N ILE A 59 -39.18 -5.87 3.21
CA ILE A 59 -37.80 -5.74 2.75
C ILE A 59 -37.45 -4.26 2.87
N ASN A 60 -36.98 -3.86 4.05
CA ASN A 60 -36.71 -2.47 4.36
C ASN A 60 -35.39 -1.97 3.75
N GLN A 61 -34.50 -2.86 3.29
CA GLN A 61 -33.22 -2.51 2.68
C GLN A 61 -32.87 -3.38 1.47
N GLN A 62 -32.22 -2.76 0.46
CA GLN A 62 -31.65 -3.51 -0.66
C GLN A 62 -30.54 -4.44 -0.15
N PRO A 63 -30.42 -5.67 -0.70
CA PRO A 63 -29.35 -6.56 -0.28
C PRO A 63 -27.99 -5.96 -0.61
N LYS A 64 -27.04 -6.11 0.32
CA LYS A 64 -25.70 -5.52 0.23
C LYS A 64 -24.63 -6.53 0.62
N PHE A 65 -23.41 -6.27 0.16
CA PHE A 65 -22.25 -7.06 0.56
C PHE A 65 -21.79 -6.65 1.96
N TYR A 66 -21.44 -7.62 2.79
CA TYR A 66 -20.84 -7.37 4.09
C TYR A 66 -19.67 -8.34 4.35
N PRO A 67 -18.44 -7.83 4.45
CA PRO A 67 -18.01 -6.46 4.09
C PRO A 67 -18.04 -6.22 2.57
N GLU A 68 -18.26 -4.98 2.13
CA GLU A 68 -18.21 -4.60 0.71
C GLU A 68 -16.80 -4.69 0.12
N ARG A 69 -15.80 -4.37 0.94
CA ARG A 69 -14.38 -4.42 0.59
C ARG A 69 -13.59 -5.05 1.73
N GLN A 70 -12.68 -5.95 1.39
CA GLN A 70 -11.71 -6.50 2.33
C GLN A 70 -10.29 -6.18 1.88
N CYS A 71 -9.40 -5.99 2.84
CA CYS A 71 -7.98 -5.77 2.60
C CYS A 71 -7.15 -6.61 3.57
N TYR A 72 -6.03 -7.14 3.10
CA TYR A 72 -5.05 -7.85 3.91
C TYR A 72 -3.67 -7.27 3.65
N ASP A 73 -2.92 -7.06 4.72
CA ASP A 73 -1.52 -6.68 4.65
C ASP A 73 -0.64 -7.91 4.82
N ILE A 74 0.19 -8.16 3.82
CA ILE A 74 1.19 -9.22 3.84
C ILE A 74 2.54 -8.56 4.07
N ARG A 75 3.06 -8.71 5.28
CA ARG A 75 4.39 -8.22 5.65
C ARG A 75 5.44 -9.30 5.39
N GLN A 76 6.52 -8.95 4.69
CA GLN A 76 7.69 -9.79 4.48
C GLN A 76 8.89 -9.14 5.18
N ILE A 77 9.61 -9.92 5.98
CA ILE A 77 10.80 -9.51 6.74
C ILE A 77 11.99 -10.46 6.51
N ASP A 78 11.80 -11.49 5.68
CA ASP A 78 12.82 -12.51 5.50
C ASP A 78 13.99 -11.95 4.67
N LYS A 79 15.19 -12.08 5.25
CA LYS A 79 16.46 -11.91 4.55
C LYS A 79 16.58 -13.07 3.57
N ASP A 80 16.56 -12.72 2.29
CA ASP A 80 16.74 -13.64 1.18
C ASP A 80 15.69 -14.74 1.01
N GLY A 81 15.33 -14.96 -0.25
CA GLY A 81 14.59 -16.15 -0.60
C GLY A 81 14.47 -16.36 -2.09
N PRO A 82 14.30 -17.63 -2.52
CA PRO A 82 13.82 -17.93 -3.87
C PRO A 82 12.47 -17.27 -4.11
N GLU A 83 12.04 -17.28 -5.38
CA GLU A 83 10.69 -16.87 -5.77
C GLU A 83 9.64 -17.38 -4.78
N ARG A 84 8.78 -16.48 -4.31
CA ARG A 84 7.74 -16.77 -3.33
C ARG A 84 6.36 -16.63 -3.95
N PHE A 85 5.50 -17.58 -3.63
CA PHE A 85 4.09 -17.52 -3.97
C PHE A 85 3.28 -17.32 -2.69
N LEU A 86 2.54 -16.20 -2.62
CA LEU A 86 1.70 -15.82 -1.51
C LEU A 86 0.26 -15.72 -1.99
N TRP A 87 -0.71 -15.88 -1.10
CA TRP A 87 -2.11 -15.65 -1.43
C TRP A 87 -2.90 -15.08 -0.27
N ALA A 88 -3.94 -14.33 -0.60
CA ALA A 88 -4.97 -13.87 0.34
C ALA A 88 -6.33 -14.33 -0.16
N ASN A 89 -7.15 -14.85 0.75
CA ASN A 89 -8.54 -15.21 0.47
C ASN A 89 -9.44 -14.15 1.07
N PHE A 90 -10.38 -13.66 0.28
CA PHE A 90 -11.41 -12.71 0.69
C PHE A 90 -12.75 -13.43 0.70
N SER A 91 -13.62 -13.07 1.63
CA SER A 91 -14.99 -13.58 1.70
C SER A 91 -15.97 -12.47 2.07
N SER A 92 -17.14 -12.48 1.45
CA SER A 92 -18.23 -11.56 1.76
C SER A 92 -19.56 -12.27 1.65
N SER A 93 -20.50 -11.89 2.51
CA SER A 93 -21.88 -12.33 2.43
C SER A 93 -22.71 -11.28 1.73
N TYR A 94 -23.49 -11.68 0.72
CA TYR A 94 -24.54 -10.85 0.17
C TYR A 94 -25.80 -11.10 0.99
N SER A 95 -26.21 -10.10 1.78
CA SER A 95 -27.24 -10.27 2.80
C SER A 95 -28.28 -9.14 2.70
N GLN A 96 -29.51 -9.45 3.06
CA GLN A 96 -30.60 -8.47 3.18
C GLN A 96 -31.14 -8.48 4.61
N GLU A 97 -31.56 -7.31 5.09
CA GLU A 97 -32.24 -7.20 6.36
C GLU A 97 -33.73 -7.50 6.15
N ILE A 98 -34.24 -8.44 6.93
CA ILE A 98 -35.65 -8.82 6.90
C ILE A 98 -36.24 -8.52 8.27
N CYS A 99 -37.28 -7.68 8.27
CA CYS A 99 -38.03 -7.33 9.46
C CYS A 99 -39.38 -8.03 9.44
N ALA A 100 -39.69 -8.70 10.55
CA ALA A 100 -40.98 -9.35 10.76
C ALA A 100 -41.46 -9.09 12.20
N PRO A 101 -42.77 -8.90 12.42
CA PRO A 101 -43.31 -8.80 13.77
C PRO A 101 -43.18 -10.17 14.47
N ASN A 102 -42.70 -10.15 15.71
CA ASN A 102 -42.74 -11.33 16.57
C ASN A 102 -44.17 -11.57 17.10
N ASN A 103 -44.36 -12.64 17.87
CA ASN A 103 -45.67 -12.99 18.48
C ASN A 103 -46.25 -11.90 19.41
N TYR A 104 -45.45 -10.89 19.79
CA TYR A 104 -45.86 -9.75 20.61
C TYR A 104 -46.11 -8.48 19.79
N GLY A 105 -46.07 -8.57 18.46
CA GLY A 105 -46.23 -7.41 17.57
C GLY A 105 -45.01 -6.47 17.54
N VAL A 106 -43.89 -6.87 18.14
CA VAL A 106 -42.64 -6.10 18.09
C VAL A 106 -41.88 -6.50 16.84
N GLU A 107 -41.52 -5.52 16.01
CA GLU A 107 -40.72 -5.73 14.80
C GLU A 107 -39.31 -6.21 15.19
N GLN A 108 -38.92 -7.39 14.72
CA GLN A 108 -37.58 -7.93 14.86
C GLN A 108 -36.94 -8.04 13.48
N CYS A 109 -35.83 -7.33 13.30
CA CYS A 109 -35.03 -7.36 12.08
C CYS A 109 -33.85 -8.32 12.26
N HIS A 110 -33.60 -9.16 11.26
CA HIS A 110 -32.42 -9.99 11.21
C HIS A 110 -31.83 -9.99 9.79
N TRP A 111 -30.51 -10.18 9.72
CA TRP A 111 -29.81 -10.31 8.45
C TRP A 111 -29.97 -11.73 7.91
N GLN A 112 -30.57 -11.86 6.74
CA GLN A 112 -30.60 -13.12 5.98
C GLN A 112 -29.50 -13.08 4.91
N THR A 113 -28.59 -14.05 4.95
CA THR A 113 -27.59 -14.24 3.89
C THR A 113 -28.22 -14.93 2.70
N LEU A 114 -28.16 -14.28 1.53
CA LEU A 114 -28.65 -14.79 0.26
C LEU A 114 -27.59 -15.62 -0.45
N SER A 115 -26.33 -15.19 -0.41
CA SER A 115 -25.20 -15.89 -1.03
C SER A 115 -23.87 -15.56 -0.35
N TYR A 116 -22.91 -16.46 -0.48
CA TYR A 116 -21.52 -16.25 -0.09
C TYR A 116 -20.67 -16.06 -1.34
N HIS A 117 -19.77 -15.08 -1.29
CA HIS A 117 -18.84 -14.77 -2.35
C HIS A 117 -17.43 -14.86 -1.81
N ASN A 118 -16.57 -15.59 -2.54
CA ASN A 118 -15.17 -15.74 -2.20
C ASN A 118 -14.34 -15.22 -3.36
N ALA A 119 -13.26 -14.51 -3.04
CA ALA A 119 -12.28 -14.08 -4.01
C ALA A 119 -10.87 -14.42 -3.53
N ARG A 120 -9.93 -14.52 -4.47
CA ARG A 120 -8.52 -14.80 -4.15
C ARG A 120 -7.58 -13.80 -4.81
N ALA A 121 -6.63 -13.29 -4.05
CA ALA A 121 -5.45 -12.64 -4.60
C ALA A 121 -4.27 -13.62 -4.54
N GLU A 122 -3.61 -13.84 -5.67
CA GLU A 122 -2.38 -14.62 -5.78
C GLU A 122 -1.23 -13.67 -6.07
N VAL A 123 -0.14 -13.74 -5.31
CA VAL A 123 1.02 -12.85 -5.46
C VAL A 123 2.25 -13.69 -5.71
N THR A 124 2.87 -13.51 -6.87
CA THR A 124 4.15 -14.14 -7.22
C THR A 124 5.24 -13.09 -7.11
N LEU A 125 6.20 -13.35 -6.24
CA LEU A 125 7.28 -12.45 -5.89
C LEU A 125 8.60 -13.06 -6.35
N HIS A 126 9.17 -12.53 -7.43
CA HIS A 126 10.46 -12.99 -7.95
C HIS A 126 11.63 -12.69 -7.01
N PHE A 127 12.76 -13.34 -7.27
CA PHE A 127 13.97 -13.30 -6.44
C PHE A 127 14.45 -11.88 -6.13
N ARG A 128 14.71 -11.61 -4.84
CA ARG A 128 15.31 -10.37 -4.32
C ARG A 128 15.88 -10.60 -2.92
N GLU A 129 16.70 -9.65 -2.48
CA GLU A 129 17.42 -9.69 -1.21
C GLU A 129 17.07 -8.49 -0.33
N LEU A 130 16.27 -8.70 0.73
CA LEU A 130 16.00 -7.65 1.73
C LEU A 130 17.20 -7.52 2.67
N LYS A 131 17.60 -6.28 2.97
CA LYS A 131 18.67 -6.01 3.95
C LYS A 131 18.15 -6.14 5.38
N ASP A 132 19.07 -6.26 6.31
CA ASP A 132 18.80 -6.26 7.74
C ASP A 132 17.94 -5.06 8.16
N GLY A 133 16.79 -5.36 8.78
CA GLY A 133 15.85 -4.34 9.26
C GLY A 133 14.90 -3.79 8.19
N GLU A 134 15.05 -4.18 6.92
CA GLU A 134 14.06 -3.86 5.89
C GLU A 134 12.84 -4.77 5.97
N ALA A 135 11.71 -4.25 5.53
CA ALA A 135 10.47 -5.01 5.40
C ALA A 135 9.72 -4.55 4.16
N GLU A 136 8.96 -5.46 3.59
CA GLU A 136 7.98 -5.15 2.55
C GLU A 136 6.58 -5.37 3.06
N VAL A 137 5.66 -4.51 2.65
CA VAL A 137 4.25 -4.63 2.98
C VAL A 137 3.46 -4.57 1.69
N PHE A 138 2.74 -5.65 1.41
CA PHE A 138 1.82 -5.75 0.29
C PHE A 138 0.39 -5.69 0.82
N THR A 139 -0.31 -4.60 0.53
CA THR A 139 -1.73 -4.47 0.86
C THR A 139 -2.53 -4.95 -0.32
N LEU A 140 -3.27 -6.04 -0.16
CA LEU A 140 -4.14 -6.62 -1.18
C LEU A 140 -5.58 -6.38 -0.79
N CYS A 141 -6.36 -5.80 -1.68
CA CYS A 141 -7.77 -5.50 -1.46
C CYS A 141 -8.65 -6.09 -2.56
N TYR A 142 -9.86 -6.48 -2.19
CA TYR A 142 -10.90 -6.87 -3.12
C TYR A 142 -12.22 -6.19 -2.78
N ASP A 143 -12.83 -5.58 -3.79
CA ASP A 143 -14.15 -4.94 -3.72
C ASP A 143 -15.18 -5.89 -4.33
N PHE A 144 -16.09 -6.40 -3.50
CA PHE A 144 -17.13 -7.37 -3.89
C PHE A 144 -18.27 -6.72 -4.68
N VAL A 145 -18.51 -5.42 -4.47
CA VAL A 145 -19.55 -4.67 -5.19
C VAL A 145 -19.10 -4.42 -6.63
N LYS A 146 -17.85 -3.97 -6.81
CA LYS A 146 -17.27 -3.65 -8.12
C LYS A 146 -16.58 -4.84 -8.80
N LYS A 147 -16.43 -5.96 -8.09
CA LYS A 147 -15.67 -7.15 -8.51
C LYS A 147 -14.26 -6.80 -9.00
N LYS A 148 -13.57 -5.93 -8.25
CA LYS A 148 -12.27 -5.37 -8.65
C LYS A 148 -11.23 -5.56 -7.55
N GLY A 149 -10.08 -6.09 -7.95
CA GLY A 149 -8.87 -6.11 -7.13
C GLY A 149 -8.16 -4.76 -7.11
N ALA A 150 -7.58 -4.42 -5.97
CA ALA A 150 -6.66 -3.29 -5.82
C ALA A 150 -5.50 -3.71 -4.93
N TYR A 151 -4.33 -3.11 -5.13
CA TYR A 151 -3.17 -3.41 -4.31
C TYR A 151 -2.31 -2.16 -4.09
N SER A 152 -1.47 -2.20 -3.06
CA SER A 152 -0.46 -1.20 -2.76
C SER A 152 0.80 -1.92 -2.29
N ILE A 153 1.96 -1.40 -2.71
CA ILE A 153 3.26 -2.01 -2.44
C ILE A 153 4.14 -0.99 -1.73
N ASN A 154 4.48 -1.27 -0.47
CA ASN A 154 5.52 -0.55 0.23
C ASN A 154 6.76 -1.44 0.33
N SER A 155 7.79 -1.11 -0.46
CA SER A 155 9.00 -1.93 -0.61
C SER A 155 10.22 -1.06 -0.92
N PRO A 156 11.44 -1.49 -0.52
CA PRO A 156 12.69 -0.88 -0.94
C PRO A 156 13.03 -1.15 -2.41
N PHE A 157 12.22 -1.92 -3.15
CA PHE A 157 12.41 -2.19 -4.57
C PHE A 157 11.42 -1.43 -5.45
N VAL A 158 11.83 -1.23 -6.69
CA VAL A 158 10.97 -0.87 -7.82
C VAL A 158 10.61 -2.16 -8.55
N TYR A 159 9.33 -2.42 -8.74
CA TYR A 159 8.82 -3.61 -9.40
C TYR A 159 8.33 -3.32 -10.82
N ASP A 160 8.52 -4.28 -11.72
CA ASP A 160 7.64 -4.48 -12.87
C ASP A 160 6.45 -5.33 -12.41
N GLU A 161 5.25 -4.82 -12.67
CA GLU A 161 4.01 -5.35 -12.10
C GLU A 161 3.13 -5.89 -13.23
N LYS A 162 2.78 -7.17 -13.15
CA LYS A 162 1.84 -7.80 -14.09
C LYS A 162 0.61 -8.28 -13.33
N VAL A 163 -0.51 -7.62 -13.62
CA VAL A 163 -1.81 -7.95 -13.03
C VAL A 163 -2.62 -8.73 -14.04
N ARG A 164 -3.16 -9.87 -13.61
CA ARG A 164 -4.09 -10.68 -14.42
C ARG A 164 -5.31 -11.01 -13.58
N PHE A 165 -6.49 -10.98 -14.17
CA PHE A 165 -7.65 -11.57 -13.52
C PHE A 165 -7.53 -13.08 -13.55
N LEU A 166 -7.92 -13.76 -12.47
CA LEU A 166 -7.91 -15.22 -12.44
C LEU A 166 -8.97 -15.73 -13.43
N SER A 167 -8.55 -16.57 -14.38
CA SER A 167 -9.49 -17.32 -15.22
C SER A 167 -10.06 -18.51 -14.43
N ASP A 168 -11.18 -19.04 -14.91
CA ASP A 168 -11.84 -20.26 -14.41
C ASP A 168 -12.66 -20.10 -13.14
N ASN A 169 -13.84 -19.46 -13.27
CA ASN A 169 -14.90 -19.44 -12.24
C ASN A 169 -14.50 -18.92 -10.85
N ARG A 170 -13.33 -18.29 -10.73
CA ARG A 170 -12.80 -17.74 -9.49
C ARG A 170 -12.74 -16.22 -9.60
N ASP A 171 -13.46 -15.55 -8.72
CA ASP A 171 -13.33 -14.11 -8.54
C ASP A 171 -11.95 -13.80 -7.92
N GLY A 172 -11.23 -12.80 -8.44
CA GLY A 172 -9.91 -12.47 -7.93
C GLY A 172 -8.90 -12.01 -8.98
N PHE A 173 -7.64 -11.91 -8.55
CA PHE A 173 -6.53 -11.46 -9.40
C PHE A 173 -5.20 -12.12 -9.00
N ALA A 174 -4.33 -12.30 -9.98
CA ALA A 174 -2.93 -12.63 -9.81
C ALA A 174 -2.08 -11.38 -10.04
N LEU A 175 -1.10 -11.17 -9.16
CA LEU A 175 -0.12 -10.09 -9.20
C LEU A 175 1.27 -10.74 -9.27
N GLU A 176 1.96 -10.55 -10.37
CA GLU A 176 3.35 -10.98 -10.54
C GLU A 176 4.27 -9.76 -10.42
N LEU A 177 5.25 -9.87 -9.52
CA LEU A 177 6.15 -8.78 -9.12
C LEU A 177 7.59 -9.17 -9.44
N THR A 178 8.15 -8.53 -10.47
CA THR A 178 9.55 -8.71 -10.87
C THR A 178 10.39 -7.52 -10.40
N PRO A 179 11.33 -7.69 -9.45
CA PRO A 179 12.13 -6.59 -8.94
C PRO A 179 13.11 -6.11 -10.02
N LEU A 180 13.09 -4.81 -10.33
CA LEU A 180 13.98 -4.22 -11.34
C LEU A 180 15.25 -3.67 -10.71
N ARG A 181 15.09 -2.85 -9.67
CA ARG A 181 16.20 -2.22 -8.95
C ARG A 181 15.76 -1.81 -7.55
N ARG A 182 16.73 -1.57 -6.67
CA ARG A 182 16.47 -0.95 -5.37
C ARG A 182 16.12 0.53 -5.54
N LYS A 183 15.20 1.02 -4.71
CA LYS A 183 14.96 2.45 -4.55
C LYS A 183 16.19 3.05 -3.87
N PRO A 184 16.73 4.16 -4.40
CA PRO A 184 17.83 4.83 -3.74
C PRO A 184 17.42 5.27 -2.34
N VAL A 185 18.31 5.09 -1.36
CA VAL A 185 18.09 5.47 0.05
C VAL A 185 19.03 6.61 0.41
N ALA A 186 18.57 7.55 1.23
CA ALA A 186 19.44 8.59 1.76
C ALA A 186 20.67 7.95 2.48
N PRO A 187 21.86 8.53 2.33
CA PRO A 187 23.02 8.04 3.06
C PRO A 187 22.81 8.16 4.58
N ASP A 188 23.47 7.31 5.35
CA ASP A 188 23.46 7.38 6.81
C ASP A 188 24.18 8.64 7.25
N ALA A 189 23.53 9.47 8.06
CA ALA A 189 24.14 10.67 8.62
C ALA A 189 25.41 10.35 9.43
N ALA A 190 25.50 9.16 10.05
CA ALA A 190 26.67 8.71 10.80
C ALA A 190 27.79 8.12 9.93
N PHE A 191 27.62 8.07 8.60
CA PHE A 191 28.64 7.54 7.69
C PHE A 191 29.93 8.37 7.73
N LEU A 192 29.80 9.70 7.68
CA LEU A 192 30.92 10.64 7.86
C LEU A 192 30.71 11.49 9.10
N GLU A 193 31.76 11.57 9.91
CA GLU A 193 31.79 12.37 11.14
C GLU A 193 33.00 13.30 11.16
N LEU A 194 32.86 14.44 11.82
CA LEU A 194 33.97 15.36 12.01
C LEU A 194 34.91 14.80 13.07
N GLN A 195 36.18 14.57 12.73
CA GLN A 195 37.20 14.22 13.73
C GLN A 195 37.87 15.47 14.28
N SER A 196 38.33 16.35 13.39
CA SER A 196 38.93 17.61 13.82
C SER A 196 38.92 18.66 12.72
N PHE A 197 38.95 19.92 13.16
CA PHE A 197 39.20 21.08 12.32
C PHE A 197 40.35 21.87 12.93
N SER A 198 41.40 22.10 12.15
CA SER A 198 42.62 22.76 12.62
C SER A 198 43.16 23.73 11.59
N TYR A 199 43.94 24.70 12.04
CA TYR A 199 44.67 25.63 11.18
C TYR A 199 46.16 25.55 11.48
N ASP A 200 46.97 25.40 10.44
CA ASP A 200 48.43 25.47 10.55
C ASP A 200 48.91 26.87 10.21
N GLN A 201 49.50 27.54 11.20
CA GLN A 201 50.01 28.91 11.07
C GLN A 201 51.19 29.02 10.11
N LEU A 202 51.98 27.95 9.92
CA LEU A 202 53.16 27.98 9.07
C LEU A 202 52.79 27.89 7.59
N SER A 203 51.86 27.00 7.24
CA SER A 203 51.40 26.81 5.86
C SER A 203 50.23 27.72 5.46
N GLY A 204 49.53 28.28 6.45
CA GLY A 204 48.31 29.06 6.24
C GLY A 204 47.12 28.21 5.78
N GLU A 205 47.13 26.92 6.09
CA GLU A 205 46.14 25.95 5.62
C GLU A 205 45.20 25.51 6.74
N PHE A 206 43.93 25.47 6.41
CA PHE A 206 42.90 24.80 7.20
C PHE A 206 42.89 23.32 6.83
N THR A 207 42.80 22.46 7.83
CA THR A 207 42.67 21.01 7.67
C THR A 207 41.38 20.55 8.33
N LEU A 208 40.52 19.91 7.55
CA LEU A 208 39.32 19.22 8.01
C LEU A 208 39.57 17.71 7.92
N LYS A 209 39.63 17.03 9.08
CA LYS A 209 39.76 15.57 9.17
C LYS A 209 38.39 14.96 9.42
N LEU A 210 38.00 14.05 8.54
CA LEU A 210 36.74 13.32 8.66
C LEU A 210 37.02 11.87 9.07
N GLY A 211 36.14 11.32 9.90
CA GLY A 211 36.08 9.91 10.22
C GLY A 211 35.03 9.25 9.34
N GLU A 212 35.38 8.10 8.78
CA GLU A 212 34.46 7.26 8.03
C GLU A 212 34.06 6.04 8.86
N LYS A 213 32.75 5.80 8.97
CA LYS A 213 32.25 4.55 9.51
C LYS A 213 32.26 3.51 8.40
N SER A 214 33.09 2.48 8.56
CA SER A 214 33.21 1.39 7.58
C SER A 214 31.87 0.65 7.47
N ASP A 215 31.22 0.79 6.32
CA ASP A 215 30.05 0.03 5.93
C ASP A 215 30.21 -0.40 4.47
N ILE A 216 30.08 -1.71 4.23
CA ILE A 216 30.25 -2.37 2.93
C ILE A 216 29.27 -1.78 1.90
N ALA A 217 28.13 -1.26 2.34
CA ALA A 217 27.14 -0.62 1.48
C ALA A 217 27.68 0.58 0.68
N TYR A 218 28.75 1.23 1.16
CA TYR A 218 29.35 2.41 0.54
C TYR A 218 30.57 2.10 -0.32
N TRP A 219 31.06 0.86 -0.31
CA TRP A 219 32.27 0.49 -1.05
C TRP A 219 32.07 0.61 -2.57
N GLY A 220 33.03 1.22 -3.26
CA GLY A 220 32.97 1.47 -4.69
C GLY A 220 32.14 2.70 -5.08
N THR A 221 31.57 3.42 -4.10
CA THR A 221 30.89 4.70 -4.32
C THR A 221 31.86 5.88 -4.19
N LYS A 222 31.39 7.09 -4.51
CA LYS A 222 32.13 8.33 -4.26
C LYS A 222 31.36 9.20 -3.28
N VAL A 223 32.06 9.87 -2.37
CA VAL A 223 31.47 10.89 -1.52
C VAL A 223 31.93 12.27 -1.95
N GLN A 224 31.00 13.19 -2.09
CA GLN A 224 31.27 14.61 -2.33
C GLN A 224 31.02 15.36 -1.03
N VAL A 225 32.07 15.91 -0.44
CA VAL A 225 32.02 16.72 0.77
C VAL A 225 32.02 18.19 0.38
N GLY A 226 30.97 18.91 0.78
CA GLY A 226 30.93 20.37 0.66
C GLY A 226 31.44 21.01 1.93
N VAL A 227 32.36 21.97 1.79
CA VAL A 227 32.90 22.76 2.91
C VAL A 227 32.69 24.23 2.59
N GLU A 228 32.10 24.95 3.54
CA GLU A 228 31.92 26.40 3.52
C GLU A 228 32.75 27.01 4.64
N LEU A 229 33.76 27.81 4.28
CA LEU A 229 34.55 28.53 5.28
C LEU A 229 33.83 29.84 5.65
N VAL A 230 33.58 30.05 6.94
CA VAL A 230 32.90 31.24 7.46
C VAL A 230 33.81 31.96 8.44
N GLU A 231 33.93 33.28 8.26
CA GLU A 231 34.59 34.17 9.22
C GLU A 231 33.56 34.64 10.26
N ASP A 232 33.83 34.31 11.52
CA ASP A 232 33.00 34.66 12.68
C ASP A 232 33.23 36.13 13.04
N ARG A 233 32.22 36.94 12.77
CA ARG A 233 32.17 38.39 13.03
C ARG A 233 30.80 38.71 13.64
N MET A 234 30.50 40.00 13.86
CA MET A 234 29.16 40.43 14.26
C MET A 234 28.08 40.00 13.25
N PHE A 235 28.47 39.88 11.97
CA PHE A 235 27.72 39.22 10.91
C PHE A 235 28.61 38.17 10.26
N ASP A 236 28.20 36.91 10.33
CA ASP A 236 28.93 35.79 9.73
C ASP A 236 29.19 36.06 8.23
N SER A 237 30.46 36.09 7.85
CA SER A 237 30.88 36.30 6.47
C SER A 237 31.31 34.97 5.86
N SER A 238 30.46 34.41 5.00
CA SER A 238 30.86 33.26 4.18
C SER A 238 31.94 33.65 3.19
N LYS A 239 32.99 32.83 3.09
CA LYS A 239 34.04 32.96 2.07
C LYS A 239 33.70 32.20 0.79
N GLY A 240 32.65 31.37 0.82
CA GLY A 240 32.20 30.52 -0.30
C GLY A 240 32.19 29.04 0.06
N VAL A 241 31.63 28.23 -0.85
CA VAL A 241 31.51 26.78 -0.71
C VAL A 241 32.38 26.07 -1.73
N LYS A 242 33.13 25.05 -1.32
CA LYS A 242 33.93 24.19 -2.19
C LYS A 242 33.56 22.74 -1.98
N PHE A 243 33.48 22.00 -3.08
CA PHE A 243 33.17 20.57 -3.07
C PHE A 243 34.43 19.76 -3.34
N PHE A 244 34.61 18.69 -2.57
CA PHE A 244 35.73 17.77 -2.67
C PHE A 244 35.20 16.35 -2.85
N GLU A 245 35.72 15.61 -3.82
CA GLU A 245 35.27 14.25 -4.12
C GLU A 245 36.30 13.21 -3.68
N PHE A 246 35.84 12.21 -2.95
CA PHE A 246 36.66 11.11 -2.46
C PHE A 246 36.05 9.77 -2.88
N PRO A 247 36.83 8.87 -3.49
CA PRO A 247 36.39 7.50 -3.72
C PRO A 247 36.40 6.73 -2.40
N ILE A 248 35.30 6.02 -2.09
CA ILE A 248 35.17 5.19 -0.91
C ILE A 248 35.68 3.78 -1.22
N ASN A 249 36.66 3.33 -0.45
CA ASN A 249 37.26 2.01 -0.60
C ASN A 249 37.80 1.51 0.75
N TRP A 250 37.65 0.22 1.03
CA TRP A 250 38.12 -0.44 2.25
C TRP A 250 39.62 -0.25 2.54
N ASN A 251 40.42 0.04 1.50
CA ASN A 251 41.87 0.21 1.61
C ASN A 251 42.34 1.67 1.64
N LYS A 252 41.42 2.65 1.60
CA LYS A 252 41.77 4.07 1.63
C LYS A 252 41.53 4.66 3.00
N PRO A 253 42.42 5.56 3.48
CA PRO A 253 42.18 6.30 4.70
C PRO A 253 40.98 7.23 4.53
N ALA A 254 40.35 7.58 5.65
CA ALA A 254 39.24 8.51 5.67
C ALA A 254 39.62 9.88 5.08
N PRO A 255 38.67 10.66 4.53
CA PRO A 255 38.96 11.91 3.85
C PRO A 255 39.66 12.94 4.74
N VAL A 256 40.75 13.51 4.23
CA VAL A 256 41.42 14.67 4.81
C VAL A 256 41.41 15.78 3.78
N ILE A 257 40.81 16.91 4.14
CA ILE A 257 40.65 18.06 3.26
C ILE A 257 41.56 19.17 3.76
N THR A 258 42.50 19.61 2.93
CA THR A 258 43.32 20.80 3.18
C THR A 258 42.94 21.90 2.20
N PHE A 259 42.81 23.13 2.71
CA PHE A 259 42.44 24.29 1.90
C PHE A 259 42.93 25.59 2.52
N LYS A 260 43.13 26.62 1.69
CA LYS A 260 43.43 27.98 2.11
C LYS A 260 42.18 28.85 2.04
N ALA A 261 42.12 29.91 2.84
CA ALA A 261 41.02 30.88 2.74
C ALA A 261 40.90 31.50 1.34
N ALA A 262 42.04 31.68 0.64
CA ALA A 262 42.09 32.18 -0.72
C ALA A 262 41.52 31.22 -1.78
N ASP A 263 41.34 29.93 -1.45
CA ASP A 263 40.77 28.95 -2.37
C ASP A 263 39.25 29.10 -2.54
N PHE A 264 38.62 29.85 -1.64
CA PHE A 264 37.22 30.21 -1.71
C PHE A 264 37.15 31.60 -2.34
N GLY A 265 36.42 31.73 -3.44
CA GLY A 265 36.35 32.96 -4.26
C GLY A 265 35.61 34.12 -3.59
N GLY A 266 35.82 34.34 -2.29
CA GLY A 266 35.16 35.35 -1.50
C GLY A 266 35.42 36.75 -2.03
N ASP A 267 34.40 37.60 -1.90
CA ASP A 267 34.44 39.00 -2.30
C ASP A 267 35.68 39.70 -1.75
N LYS A 268 36.47 40.27 -2.66
CA LYS A 268 37.62 41.13 -2.35
C LYS A 268 37.23 42.40 -1.58
N ASP A 269 35.93 42.62 -1.37
CA ASP A 269 35.35 43.83 -0.77
C ASP A 269 35.08 43.70 0.74
N ALA A 270 35.34 42.55 1.35
CA ALA A 270 35.40 42.46 2.81
C ALA A 270 36.69 43.17 3.29
N GLY A 271 36.59 44.48 3.52
CA GLY A 271 37.68 45.37 3.88
C GLY A 271 38.72 44.71 4.81
N GLU A 272 40.00 44.97 4.54
CA GLU A 272 41.14 44.55 5.35
C GLU A 272 41.02 45.11 6.76
N ASP A 273 40.20 44.45 7.57
CA ASP A 273 39.94 44.89 8.93
C ASP A 273 41.17 44.58 9.78
N ARG A 274 41.63 45.58 10.52
CA ARG A 274 42.91 45.61 11.27
C ARG A 274 42.93 44.70 12.51
N ALA A 275 41.99 43.75 12.60
CA ALA A 275 41.91 42.83 13.73
C ALA A 275 43.10 41.85 13.70
N LYS A 276 43.92 41.87 14.75
CA LYS A 276 45.09 40.97 14.90
C LYS A 276 44.72 39.49 14.96
N THR A 277 43.47 39.16 15.28
CA THR A 277 42.99 37.79 15.38
C THR A 277 41.65 37.67 14.66
N ARG A 278 41.59 36.80 13.65
CA ARG A 278 40.36 36.47 12.93
C ARG A 278 39.86 35.12 13.41
N LYS A 279 38.55 34.97 13.54
CA LYS A 279 37.93 33.70 13.94
C LYS A 279 37.27 33.07 12.74
N TYR A 280 37.46 31.76 12.58
CA TYR A 280 36.90 31.00 11.47
C TYR A 280 36.22 29.73 11.99
N PHE A 281 35.15 29.33 11.33
CA PHE A 281 34.57 28.00 11.45
C PHE A 281 34.20 27.49 10.05
N ALA A 282 34.06 26.18 9.89
CA ALA A 282 33.58 25.58 8.66
C ALA A 282 32.17 25.04 8.85
N LYS A 283 31.25 25.34 7.93
CA LYS A 283 30.04 24.53 7.76
C LYS A 283 30.33 23.44 6.76
N TRP A 284 29.84 22.24 7.00
CA TRP A 284 30.13 21.12 6.12
C TRP A 284 28.97 20.16 6.01
N GLY A 285 28.98 19.39 4.94
CA GLY A 285 28.03 18.33 4.65
C GLY A 285 28.58 17.42 3.57
N PHE A 286 27.83 16.37 3.24
CA PHE A 286 28.23 15.45 2.20
C PHE A 286 27.05 14.87 1.46
N LYS A 287 27.29 14.41 0.24
CA LYS A 287 26.39 13.50 -0.48
C LYS A 287 27.17 12.32 -1.01
N VAL A 288 26.50 11.17 -1.10
CA VAL A 288 27.08 9.99 -1.72
C VAL A 288 26.60 9.90 -3.16
N ILE A 289 27.54 9.87 -4.08
CA ILE A 289 27.32 9.72 -5.52
C ILE A 289 27.35 8.22 -5.82
N SER A 290 26.15 7.61 -5.91
CA SER A 290 25.96 6.23 -6.34
C SER A 290 24.54 6.01 -6.88
N ASP A 291 24.32 4.91 -7.59
CA ASP A 291 22.98 4.49 -8.02
C ASP A 291 22.13 3.92 -6.86
N VAL A 292 22.77 3.66 -5.72
CA VAL A 292 22.18 3.05 -4.52
C VAL A 292 21.68 4.12 -3.54
N HIS A 293 22.23 5.34 -3.61
CA HIS A 293 21.87 6.44 -2.73
C HIS A 293 21.14 7.54 -3.48
N THR A 294 20.27 8.28 -2.80
CA THR A 294 19.46 9.35 -3.41
C THR A 294 20.30 10.50 -3.96
N GLY A 295 21.57 10.62 -3.54
CA GLY A 295 22.44 11.74 -3.88
C GLY A 295 22.10 13.02 -3.12
N ASP A 296 21.20 12.94 -2.14
CA ASP A 296 20.81 14.07 -1.30
C ASP A 296 22.02 14.57 -0.49
N TYR A 297 22.12 15.90 -0.37
CA TYR A 297 23.17 16.55 0.41
C TYR A 297 22.75 16.61 1.88
N LEU A 298 23.51 15.93 2.73
CA LEU A 298 23.33 15.92 4.17
C LEU A 298 24.20 17.00 4.80
N GLU A 299 23.57 18.02 5.37
CA GLU A 299 24.25 19.03 6.17
C GLU A 299 24.61 18.46 7.55
N LYS A 300 25.88 18.54 7.93
CA LYS A 300 26.40 18.02 9.21
C LYS A 300 26.56 19.10 10.27
N GLY A 301 26.50 20.37 9.88
CA GLY A 301 26.54 21.51 10.78
C GLY A 301 27.87 22.26 10.72
N ARG A 302 28.24 22.90 11.84
CA ARG A 302 29.44 23.74 11.97
C ARG A 302 30.52 23.06 12.82
N THR A 303 31.78 23.30 12.46
CA THR A 303 32.93 22.94 13.29
C THR A 303 33.05 23.85 14.50
N GLU A 304 33.99 23.52 15.40
CA GLU A 304 34.47 24.47 16.40
C GLU A 304 35.11 25.70 15.73
N THR A 305 34.99 26.85 16.39
CA THR A 305 35.59 28.10 15.93
C THR A 305 37.07 28.13 16.32
N ILE A 306 37.93 28.39 15.34
CA ILE A 306 39.37 28.52 15.54
C ILE A 306 39.81 29.97 15.36
N SER A 307 40.78 30.40 16.17
CA SER A 307 41.35 31.74 16.11
C SER A 307 42.66 31.71 15.33
N VAL A 308 42.75 32.54 14.30
CA VAL A 308 43.91 32.69 13.41
C VAL A 308 44.54 34.05 13.68
N LEU A 309 45.81 34.03 14.07
CA LEU A 309 46.64 35.24 14.17
C LEU A 309 47.12 35.61 12.77
N GLN A 310 46.94 36.88 12.40
CA GLN A 310 47.36 37.42 11.10
C GLN A 310 48.81 37.94 11.17
#